data_AF-A0A363U340-F1
#
_entry.id   AF-A0A363U340-F1
#
_cell.length_a   1.000
_cell.length_b   1.000
_cell.length_c   1.000
_cell.angle_alpha   90.00
_cell.angle_beta   90.00
_cell.angle_gamma   90.00
#
_symmetry.space_group_name_H-M   'P 1'
#
loop_
_entity.id
_entity.type
_entity.pdbx_description
1 polymer ?
#
loop_
_entity_poly.entity_id
_entity_poly.type
_entity_poly.pdbx_seq_one_letter_code
_entity_poly.pdbx_strand_id
1 'polypeptide(L)'
;MNTNLARAASLGAAFLIMFLSGFWLNRKGKPYDTLIFTIHKMIGLGMGIFLYMTIRQIHRTASLDPIEILLVAFTVLSFLATVTTGSLLSVPVSKPMPDIVSTLNKIFPYITVLSTAITSYFLL
;
A
#
# COMPACT_ATOMS: atom_id res chain seq x y z
N MET A 1 18.44 -16.44 -8.37
CA MET A 1 17.49 -16.19 -7.26
C MET A 1 16.10 -16.52 -7.74
N ASN A 2 15.27 -17.21 -6.95
CA ASN A 2 13.87 -17.47 -7.31
C ASN A 2 13.14 -16.11 -7.50
N THR A 3 12.54 -15.89 -8.68
CA THR A 3 11.87 -14.63 -9.02
C THR A 3 10.71 -14.31 -8.08
N ASN A 4 10.02 -15.33 -7.57
CA ASN A 4 8.90 -15.17 -6.65
C ASN A 4 9.39 -14.76 -5.26
N LEU A 5 10.50 -15.33 -4.79
CA LEU A 5 11.17 -14.89 -3.57
C LEU A 5 11.64 -13.43 -3.67
N ALA A 6 12.19 -13.03 -4.82
CA ALA A 6 12.61 -11.66 -5.06
C ALA A 6 11.44 -10.66 -4.96
N ARG A 7 10.29 -11.02 -5.55
CA ARG A 7 9.06 -10.21 -5.51
C ARG A 7 8.53 -10.07 -4.08
N ALA A 8 8.43 -11.20 -3.37
CA ALA A 8 7.98 -11.21 -1.97
C ALA A 8 8.90 -10.38 -1.06
N ALA A 9 10.23 -10.53 -1.20
CA ALA A 9 11.20 -9.74 -0.45
C ALA A 9 11.09 -8.24 -0.75
N SER A 10 10.91 -7.88 -2.04
CA SER A 10 10.74 -6.49 -2.46
C SER A 10 9.46 -5.86 -1.88
N LEU A 11 8.34 -6.60 -1.87
CA LEU A 11 7.09 -6.17 -1.24
C LEU A 11 7.25 -5.95 0.27
N GLY A 12 7.87 -6.90 0.96
CA GLY A 12 8.13 -6.79 2.40
C GLY A 12 9.00 -5.59 2.74
N ALA A 13 10.09 -5.38 2.01
CA ALA A 13 10.96 -4.22 2.18
C ALA A 13 10.22 -2.91 1.89
N ALA A 14 9.42 -2.84 0.83
CA ALA A 14 8.66 -1.65 0.47
C ALA A 14 7.62 -1.28 1.55
N PHE A 15 6.86 -2.25 2.07
CA PHE A 15 5.95 -2.02 3.19
C PHE A 15 6.68 -1.58 4.46
N LEU A 16 7.83 -2.17 4.78
CA LEU A 16 8.62 -1.78 5.94
C LEU A 16 9.05 -0.31 5.84
N ILE A 17 9.59 0.11 4.69
CA ILE A 17 9.99 1.50 4.48
C ILE A 17 8.77 2.43 4.50
N MET A 18 7.63 2.00 3.95
CA MET A 18 6.37 2.75 3.99
C MET A 18 5.91 2.99 5.44
N PHE A 19 5.91 1.96 6.30
CA PHE A 19 5.56 2.12 7.71
C PHE A 19 6.55 3.02 8.44
N LEU A 20 7.85 2.77 8.32
CA LEU A 20 8.88 3.55 9.01
C LEU A 20 8.79 5.04 8.65
N SER A 21 8.65 5.35 7.35
CA SER A 21 8.47 6.73 6.89
C SER A 21 7.13 7.33 7.34
N GLY A 22 6.04 6.55 7.34
CA GLY A 22 4.72 6.99 7.80
C GLY A 22 4.70 7.30 9.30
N PHE A 23 5.29 6.45 10.14
CA PHE A 23 5.44 6.70 11.57
C PHE A 23 6.32 7.92 11.85
N TRP A 24 7.40 8.09 11.09
CA TRP A 24 8.26 9.25 11.21
C TRP A 24 7.50 10.55 10.88
N LEU A 25 6.73 10.57 9.79
CA LEU A 25 5.87 11.71 9.44
C LEU A 25 4.85 12.01 10.53
N ASN A 26 4.20 10.98 11.07
CA ASN A 26 3.22 11.14 12.15
C ASN A 26 3.86 11.79 13.38
N ARG A 27 5.07 11.38 13.76
CA ARG A 27 5.80 11.91 14.92
C ARG A 27 6.27 13.36 14.73
N LYS A 28 6.69 13.75 13.53
CA LYS A 28 7.08 15.15 13.23
C LYS A 28 5.88 16.09 13.18
N GLY A 29 4.69 15.57 12.89
CA GLY A 29 3.49 16.39 12.75
C GLY A 29 3.53 17.31 11.53
N LYS A 30 2.56 18.21 11.42
CA LYS A 30 2.49 19.21 10.35
C LYS A 30 3.25 20.49 10.75
N PRO A 31 3.92 21.19 9.80
CA PRO A 31 4.07 20.85 8.39
C PRO A 31 4.98 19.63 8.20
N TYR A 32 4.61 18.74 7.28
CA TYR A 32 5.40 17.54 7.03
C TYR A 32 6.76 17.87 6.43
N ASP A 33 7.78 17.14 6.86
CA ASP A 33 9.10 17.14 6.23
C ASP A 33 8.99 16.74 4.76
N THR A 34 9.34 17.66 3.85
CA THR A 34 9.10 17.49 2.41
C THR A 34 9.80 16.26 1.83
N LEU A 35 11.01 15.95 2.30
CA LEU A 35 11.77 14.82 1.80
C LEU A 35 11.11 13.50 2.22
N ILE A 36 10.86 13.33 3.53
CA ILE A 36 10.25 12.10 4.05
C ILE A 36 8.85 11.91 3.45
N PHE A 37 8.09 13.00 3.31
CA PHE A 37 6.76 13.00 2.71
C PHE A 37 6.78 12.54 1.25
N THR A 38 7.74 13.06 0.46
CA THR A 38 7.90 12.69 -0.95
C THR A 38 8.29 11.23 -1.08
N ILE A 39 9.26 10.76 -0.28
CA ILE A 39 9.69 9.35 -0.27
C ILE A 39 8.51 8.43 0.07
N HIS A 40 7.77 8.73 1.15
CA HIS A 40 6.63 7.92 1.58
C HIS A 40 5.57 7.80 0.46
N LYS A 41 5.24 8.92 -0.21
CA LYS A 41 4.27 8.92 -1.32
C LYS A 41 4.77 8.21 -2.57
N MET A 42 6.05 8.36 -2.91
CA MET A 42 6.63 7.69 -4.07
C MET A 42 6.73 6.18 -3.87
N ILE A 43 7.02 5.73 -2.65
CA ILE A 43 6.95 4.30 -2.30
C ILE A 43 5.51 3.80 -2.45
N GLY A 44 4.52 4.54 -1.92
CA GLY A 44 3.10 4.22 -2.13
C GLY A 44 2.74 4.09 -3.60
N LEU A 45 3.10 5.06 -4.43
CA LEU A 45 2.83 5.00 -5.87
C LEU A 45 3.54 3.80 -6.52
N GLY A 46 4.82 3.60 -6.21
CA GLY A 46 5.63 2.51 -6.75
C GLY A 46 5.07 1.14 -6.38
N MET A 47 4.58 0.96 -5.16
CA MET A 47 3.92 -0.27 -4.72
C MET A 47 2.62 -0.54 -5.49
N GLY A 48 1.82 0.49 -5.74
CA GLY A 48 0.60 0.36 -6.54
C GLY A 48 0.89 -0.09 -7.97
N ILE A 49 1.90 0.52 -8.60
CA ILE A 49 2.37 0.14 -9.95
C ILE A 49 2.90 -1.29 -9.95
N PHE A 50 3.74 -1.64 -8.98
CA PHE A 50 4.32 -2.98 -8.86
C PHE A 50 3.24 -4.07 -8.67
N LEU A 51 2.25 -3.82 -7.82
CA LEU A 51 1.12 -4.73 -7.60
C LEU A 51 0.32 -4.93 -8.89
N TYR A 52 -0.01 -3.84 -9.59
CA TYR A 52 -0.70 -3.90 -10.89
C TYR A 52 0.09 -4.71 -11.94
N MET A 53 1.39 -4.45 -12.07
CA MET A 53 2.24 -5.18 -13.00
C MET A 53 2.31 -6.68 -12.67
N THR A 54 2.39 -7.01 -11.39
CA THR A 54 2.45 -8.40 -10.91
C THR A 54 1.15 -9.13 -11.25
N ILE A 55 -0.01 -8.58 -10.91
CA ILE A 55 -1.32 -9.17 -11.22
C ILE A 55 -1.50 -9.34 -12.73
N ARG A 56 -1.17 -8.31 -13.52
CA ARG A 56 -1.30 -8.34 -14.98
C ARG A 56 -0.41 -9.42 -15.60
N GLN A 57 0.81 -9.59 -15.10
CA GLN A 57 1.71 -10.62 -15.60
C GLN A 57 1.18 -12.02 -15.30
N ILE A 58 0.70 -12.26 -14.08
CA ILE A 58 0.17 -13.56 -13.65
C ILE A 58 -1.08 -13.93 -14.44
N HIS A 59 -2.01 -12.99 -14.60
CA HIS A 59 -3.23 -13.19 -15.38
C HIS A 59 -2.97 -13.48 -16.87
N ARG A 60 -1.82 -13.04 -17.42
CA ARG A 60 -1.43 -13.36 -18.81
C ARG A 60 -0.85 -14.76 -18.94
N THR A 61 -0.27 -15.31 -17.89
CA THR A 61 0.37 -16.63 -17.91
C THR A 61 -0.57 -17.74 -17.44
N ALA A 62 -1.57 -17.42 -16.63
CA ALA A 62 -2.59 -18.34 -16.13
C ALA A 62 -3.89 -17.58 -15.85
N SER A 63 -5.03 -18.23 -16.11
CA SER A 63 -6.34 -17.70 -15.67
C SER A 63 -6.42 -17.71 -14.15
N LEU A 64 -6.96 -16.65 -13.56
CA LEU A 64 -7.19 -16.58 -12.12
C LEU A 64 -8.50 -17.29 -11.75
N ASP A 65 -8.47 -18.08 -10.69
CA ASP A 65 -9.66 -18.71 -10.10
C ASP A 65 -10.51 -17.65 -9.34
N PRO A 66 -11.83 -17.84 -9.13
CA PRO A 66 -12.66 -16.83 -8.46
C PRO A 66 -12.16 -16.41 -7.07
N ILE A 67 -11.52 -17.32 -6.32
CA ILE A 67 -10.92 -16.99 -5.01
C ILE A 67 -9.76 -15.99 -5.18
N GLU A 68 -8.91 -16.20 -6.18
CA GLU A 68 -7.77 -15.32 -6.47
C GLU A 68 -8.26 -13.95 -6.95
N ILE A 69 -9.30 -13.91 -7.77
CA ILE A 69 -9.94 -12.65 -8.22
C ILE A 69 -10.47 -11.88 -7.00
N LEU A 70 -11.14 -12.55 -6.06
CA LEU A 70 -11.66 -11.92 -4.84
C LEU A 70 -10.53 -11.37 -3.97
N LEU A 71 -9.45 -12.14 -3.78
CA LEU A 71 -8.26 -11.71 -3.02
C LEU A 71 -7.58 -10.49 -3.65
N VAL A 72 -7.41 -10.50 -4.97
CA VAL A 72 -6.87 -9.37 -5.73
C VAL A 72 -7.75 -8.14 -5.58
N ALA A 73 -9.07 -8.27 -5.76
CA ALA A 73 -10.01 -7.16 -5.63
C ALA A 73 -9.96 -6.56 -4.22
N PHE A 74 -9.99 -7.39 -3.19
CA PHE A 74 -9.91 -6.95 -1.79
C PHE A 74 -8.59 -6.24 -1.48
N THR A 75 -7.47 -6.76 -1.99
CA THR A 75 -6.15 -6.15 -1.82
C THR A 75 -6.07 -4.79 -2.51
N VAL A 76 -6.57 -4.68 -3.74
CA VAL A 76 -6.59 -3.41 -4.49
C VAL A 76 -7.46 -2.37 -3.78
N LEU A 77 -8.65 -2.75 -3.30
CA LEU A 77 -9.53 -1.84 -2.55
C LEU A 77 -8.89 -1.38 -1.24
N SER A 78 -8.25 -2.30 -0.50
CA SER A 78 -7.54 -1.97 0.74
C SER A 78 -6.36 -1.01 0.48
N PHE A 79 -5.61 -1.25 -0.59
CA PHE A 79 -4.51 -0.39 -1.02
C PHE A 79 -5.00 1.00 -1.41
N LEU A 80 -6.09 1.08 -2.19
CA LEU A 80 -6.72 2.35 -2.57
C LEU A 80 -7.19 3.12 -1.33
N ALA A 81 -7.81 2.45 -0.37
CA ALA A 81 -8.21 3.09 0.89
C ALA A 81 -7.00 3.63 1.67
N THR A 82 -5.89 2.90 1.72
CA THR A 82 -4.63 3.38 2.33
C THR A 82 -4.10 4.64 1.64
N VAL A 83 -3.95 4.61 0.32
CA VAL A 83 -3.38 5.74 -0.44
C VAL A 83 -4.30 6.96 -0.43
N THR A 84 -5.61 6.76 -0.56
CA THR A 84 -6.59 7.85 -0.56
C THR A 84 -6.68 8.53 0.80
N THR A 85 -6.78 7.76 1.89
CA THR A 85 -6.85 8.33 3.24
C THR A 85 -5.56 9.06 3.62
N GLY A 86 -4.38 8.50 3.29
CA GLY A 86 -3.10 9.19 3.46
C GLY A 86 -3.01 10.47 2.63
N SER A 87 -3.51 10.46 1.40
CA SER A 87 -3.55 11.64 0.53
C SER A 87 -4.47 12.73 1.07
N LEU A 88 -5.67 12.37 1.55
CA LEU A 88 -6.62 13.29 2.17
C LEU A 88 -6.03 13.97 3.41
N LEU A 89 -5.39 13.19 4.31
CA LEU A 89 -4.74 13.74 5.50
C LEU A 89 -3.57 14.69 5.18
N SER A 90 -3.04 14.59 3.97
CA SER A 90 -1.92 15.42 3.51
C SER A 90 -2.34 16.75 2.93
N VAL A 91 -3.62 16.96 2.60
CA VAL A 91 -4.08 18.22 2.02
C VAL A 91 -3.97 19.33 3.08
N PRO A 92 -3.36 20.48 2.74
CA PRO A 92 -3.38 21.66 3.61
C PRO A 92 -4.77 22.31 3.54
N VAL A 93 -5.65 21.94 4.47
CA VAL A 93 -7.00 22.50 4.62
C VAL A 93 -7.12 23.30 5.93
N SER A 94 -7.94 24.34 5.91
CA SER A 94 -8.20 25.19 7.09
C SER A 94 -9.02 24.49 8.17
N LYS A 95 -9.85 23.50 7.80
CA LYS A 95 -10.63 22.67 8.71
C LYS A 95 -9.96 21.30 8.88
N PRO A 96 -9.87 20.75 10.10
CA PRO A 96 -9.38 19.39 10.30
C PRO A 96 -10.23 18.37 9.51
N MET A 97 -9.54 17.40 8.92
CA MET A 97 -10.17 16.28 8.21
C MET A 97 -10.99 15.44 9.21
N PRO A 98 -12.14 14.84 8.81
CA PRO A 98 -12.92 14.01 9.71
C PRO A 98 -12.10 12.88 10.34
N ASP A 99 -12.33 12.61 11.62
CA ASP A 99 -11.55 11.63 12.39
C ASP A 99 -11.55 10.23 11.77
N ILE A 100 -12.64 9.87 11.09
CA ILE A 100 -12.74 8.61 10.35
C ILE A 100 -11.60 8.46 9.34
N VAL A 101 -11.19 9.52 8.65
CA VAL A 101 -10.08 9.45 7.67
C VAL A 101 -8.76 9.11 8.37
N SER A 102 -8.53 9.68 9.56
CA SER A 102 -7.36 9.38 10.40
C SER A 102 -7.37 7.93 10.89
N THR A 103 -8.53 7.45 11.36
CA THR A 103 -8.71 6.07 11.80
C THR A 103 -8.49 5.08 10.67
N LEU A 104 -9.06 5.34 9.49
CA LEU A 104 -8.86 4.48 8.32
C LEU A 104 -7.38 4.46 7.89
N ASN A 105 -6.70 5.61 7.85
CA ASN A 105 -5.27 5.67 7.51
C ASN A 105 -4.37 4.97 8.56
N LYS A 106 -4.86 4.71 9.77
CA LYS A 106 -4.14 3.91 10.77
C LYS A 106 -4.42 2.41 10.60
N ILE A 107 -5.62 2.01 10.22
CA ILE A 107 -6.04 0.60 10.16
C ILE A 107 -5.73 -0.02 8.79
N PHE A 108 -6.09 0.66 7.71
CA PHE A 108 -5.98 0.13 6.35
C PHE A 108 -4.57 -0.25 5.90
N PRO A 109 -3.47 0.43 6.32
CA PRO A 109 -2.13 -0.04 5.99
C PRO A 109 -1.87 -1.48 6.45
N TYR A 110 -2.33 -1.85 7.65
CA TYR A 110 -2.18 -3.22 8.16
C TYR A 110 -3.03 -4.23 7.38
N ILE A 111 -4.28 -3.88 7.07
CA ILE A 111 -5.16 -4.70 6.22
C ILE A 111 -4.54 -4.89 4.83
N THR A 112 -3.93 -3.83 4.28
CA THR A 112 -3.27 -3.84 2.98
C THR A 112 -2.07 -4.77 2.97
N VAL A 113 -1.25 -4.75 4.02
CA VAL A 113 -0.08 -5.65 4.12
C VAL A 113 -0.54 -7.11 4.23
N LEU A 114 -1.50 -7.38 5.12
CA LEU A 114 -2.01 -8.73 5.33
C LEU A 114 -2.66 -9.28 4.05
N SER A 115 -3.52 -8.50 3.40
CA SER A 115 -4.16 -8.89 2.14
C SER A 115 -3.15 -9.05 1.01
N THR A 116 -2.14 -8.19 0.91
CA THR A 116 -1.06 -8.33 -0.09
C THR A 116 -0.25 -9.59 0.16
N ALA A 117 0.07 -9.92 1.42
CA ALA A 117 0.80 -11.14 1.78
C ALA A 117 0.01 -12.40 1.42
N ILE A 118 -1.28 -12.46 1.78
CA ILE A 118 -2.17 -13.58 1.44
C ILE A 118 -2.31 -13.71 -0.07
N THR A 119 -2.60 -12.62 -0.78
CA THR A 119 -2.74 -12.64 -2.24
C THR A 119 -1.44 -13.07 -2.92
N SER A 120 -0.30 -12.56 -2.46
CA SER A 120 1.00 -12.94 -3.03
C SER A 120 1.33 -14.41 -2.77
N TYR A 121 0.94 -14.97 -1.62
CA TYR A 121 1.12 -16.39 -1.33
C TYR A 121 0.31 -17.31 -2.26
N PHE A 122 -0.89 -16.89 -2.67
CA PHE A 122 -1.69 -17.66 -3.62
C PHE A 122 -1.18 -17.53 -5.07
N LEU A 123 -0.62 -16.36 -5.43
CA LEU A 123 -0.26 -16.05 -6.81
C LEU A 123 1.21 -16.31 -7.19
N LEU A 124 2.12 -16.44 -6.22
CA LEU A 124 3.58 -16.59 -6.43
C LEU A 124 4.10 -17.92 -5.90
#